data_AF-A0A0N4THC8-F1
#
_entry.id   AF-A0A0N4THC8-F1
#
_cell.length_a   1.000
_cell.length_b   1.000
_cell.length_c   1.000
_cell.angle_alpha   90.00
_cell.angle_beta   90.00
_cell.angle_gamma   90.00
#
_symmetry.space_group_name_H-M   'P 1'
#
loop_
_entity.id
_entity.type
_entity.pdbx_description
1 polymer ?
#
loop_
_entity_poly.entity_id
_entity_poly.type
_entity_poly.pdbx_seq_one_letter_code
_entity_poly.pdbx_strand_id
1 'polypeptide(L)'
;LLLFFFYAIHYYTEFASHRPCSHLRTICKARSAVDYAWDDHYAPKLLILQVFENKSNFYDPQKPGMGPPLVYTNDVFIKFAHSFNRQKPKDGFTDELELALEVLHKGKVILNKLNPSDSSRNQLWRFTQDGCLENIGMNNRAKMGERYVLDVLDNGGFVLMMLKRNSARDRFQKWQFTSVRMKS
;
A
#
# COMPACT_ATOMS: atom_id res chain seq x y z
N LEU A 1 10.39 2.45 -10.08
CA LEU A 1 10.30 3.53 -9.06
C LEU A 1 8.96 3.38 -8.35
N LEU A 2 8.92 2.69 -7.21
CA LEU A 2 7.70 2.59 -6.39
C LEU A 2 7.56 3.90 -5.60
N LEU A 3 6.58 4.71 -5.98
CA LEU A 3 6.19 5.91 -5.24
C LEU A 3 5.48 5.46 -3.97
N PHE A 4 6.24 5.29 -2.88
CA PHE A 4 5.67 5.13 -1.56
C PHE A 4 5.17 6.50 -1.09
N PHE A 5 3.85 6.70 -1.15
CA PHE A 5 3.19 7.81 -0.48
C PHE A 5 3.21 7.54 1.02
N PHE A 6 4.24 8.01 1.73
CA PHE A 6 4.21 8.04 3.19
C PHE A 6 3.39 9.26 3.62
N TYR A 7 2.28 9.02 4.32
CA TYR A 7 1.58 10.05 5.07
C TYR A 7 1.68 9.76 6.57
N ALA A 8 2.22 10.76 7.25
CA ALA A 8 2.18 11.07 8.67
C ALA A 8 3.15 10.30 9.60
N ILE A 9 3.85 11.11 10.39
CA ILE A 9 4.52 10.80 11.65
C ILE A 9 3.81 11.70 12.66
N HIS A 10 3.30 11.18 13.78
CA HIS A 10 2.59 11.96 14.79
C HIS A 10 3.33 11.90 16.13
N TYR A 11 3.87 13.01 16.59
CA TYR A 11 4.40 13.09 17.94
C TYR A 11 3.27 13.25 18.97
N TYR A 12 3.43 12.67 20.15
CA TYR A 12 2.53 12.88 21.29
C TYR A 12 3.35 12.82 22.57
N THR A 13 3.15 13.80 23.43
CA THR A 13 3.55 13.77 24.83
C THR A 13 2.33 14.05 25.68
N GLU A 14 1.66 13.00 26.16
CA GLU A 14 0.83 13.13 27.36
C GLU A 14 0.55 11.77 27.99
N PHE A 15 1.05 11.59 29.20
CA PHE A 15 0.52 10.62 30.12
C PHE A 15 -0.79 11.23 30.69
N ALA A 16 -1.92 10.53 30.51
CA ALA A 16 -3.14 10.64 31.32
C ALA A 16 -4.33 11.53 30.92
N SER A 17 -4.57 11.89 29.64
CA SER A 17 -5.89 12.42 29.24
C SER A 17 -6.41 11.81 27.93
N HIS A 18 -7.67 11.33 27.96
CA HIS A 18 -8.30 10.48 26.94
C HIS A 18 -8.64 11.18 25.61
N ARG A 19 -7.96 12.27 25.23
CA ARG A 19 -8.19 12.95 23.94
C ARG A 19 -6.90 13.49 23.36
N PRO A 20 -6.50 13.07 22.14
CA PRO A 20 -5.33 13.63 21.50
C PRO A 20 -5.54 15.11 21.22
N CYS A 21 -4.74 15.97 21.86
CA CYS A 21 -4.81 17.41 21.64
C CYS A 21 -4.20 17.74 20.28
N SER A 22 -4.99 18.34 19.38
CA SER A 22 -4.63 18.55 17.97
C SER A 22 -3.40 19.43 17.74
N HIS A 23 -3.03 20.25 18.72
CA HIS A 23 -1.91 21.19 18.63
C HIS A 23 -0.53 20.56 18.87
N LEU A 24 -0.46 19.35 19.43
CA LEU A 24 0.81 18.62 19.65
C LEU A 24 1.17 17.68 18.50
N ARG A 25 0.44 17.75 17.39
CA ARG A 25 0.61 16.89 16.22
C ARG A 25 1.41 17.60 15.13
N THR A 26 2.62 17.12 14.89
CA THR A 26 3.37 17.44 13.66
C THR A 26 3.07 16.40 12.58
N ILE A 27 3.20 16.75 11.30
CA ILE A 27 3.14 15.80 10.18
C ILE A 27 4.46 15.88 9.42
N CYS A 28 5.25 14.81 9.45
CA CYS A 28 6.45 14.68 8.63
C CYS A 28 6.14 13.91 7.33
N LYS A 29 6.56 14.44 6.18
CA LYS A 29 6.43 13.77 4.88
C LYS A 29 7.59 12.81 4.64
N ALA A 30 7.42 11.90 3.68
CA ALA A 30 8.49 11.04 3.19
C ALA A 30 9.73 11.88 2.84
N ARG A 31 10.91 11.49 3.37
CA ARG A 31 12.20 12.13 3.08
C ARG A 31 12.27 13.62 3.45
N SER A 32 11.41 14.07 4.37
CA SER A 32 11.51 15.41 4.96
C SER A 32 11.99 15.34 6.40
N ALA A 33 12.44 16.47 6.92
CA ALA A 33 12.67 16.70 8.33
C ALA A 33 11.75 17.83 8.79
N VAL A 34 11.31 17.76 10.05
CA VAL A 34 10.56 18.85 10.69
C VAL A 34 11.17 19.05 12.06
N ASP A 35 11.55 20.29 12.35
CA ASP A 35 12.03 20.66 13.67
C ASP A 35 10.89 20.55 14.68
N TYR A 36 11.20 19.99 15.84
CA TYR A 36 10.25 19.80 16.93
C TYR A 36 10.89 20.26 18.25
N ALA A 37 10.11 20.96 19.06
CA ALA A 37 10.50 21.40 20.40
C ALA A 37 9.70 20.61 21.44
N TRP A 38 10.33 20.29 22.57
CA TRP A 38 9.64 19.64 23.67
C TRP A 38 8.81 20.64 24.46
N ASP A 39 7.51 20.37 24.60
CA ASP A 39 6.57 21.27 25.26
C ASP A 39 6.69 21.20 26.79
N ASP A 40 6.89 19.98 27.33
CA ASP A 40 7.13 19.73 28.75
C ASP A 40 8.56 19.22 28.97
N HIS A 41 9.36 19.95 29.75
CA HIS A 41 10.75 19.64 30.05
C HIS A 41 10.90 18.42 30.98
N TYR A 42 9.91 18.14 31.82
CA TYR A 42 9.96 17.11 32.87
C TYR A 42 9.23 15.82 32.49
N ALA A 43 8.38 15.85 31.45
CA ALA A 43 7.73 14.65 30.94
C ALA A 43 8.71 13.65 30.30
N PRO A 44 8.38 12.35 30.28
CA PRO A 44 9.11 11.35 29.50
C PRO A 44 9.23 11.78 28.04
N LYS A 45 10.46 11.76 27.53
CA LYS A 45 10.79 12.16 26.15
C LYS A 45 10.45 11.04 25.17
N LEU A 46 9.17 10.69 25.04
CA LEU A 46 8.74 9.68 24.09
C LEU A 46 8.18 10.33 22.83
N LEU A 47 8.59 9.80 21.68
CA LEU A 47 8.01 10.09 20.38
C LEU A 47 7.02 9.00 20.04
N ILE A 48 5.77 9.38 19.75
CA ILE A 48 4.87 8.47 19.04
C ILE A 48 5.20 8.56 17.56
N LEU A 49 5.12 7.45 16.86
CA LEU A 49 5.06 7.40 15.40
C LEU A 49 3.76 6.70 15.06
N GLN A 50 2.87 7.38 14.34
CA GLN A 50 1.60 6.85 13.87
C GLN A 50 1.58 6.88 12.35
N VAL A 51 1.24 5.75 11.74
CA VAL A 51 1.07 5.57 10.29
C VAL A 51 -0.40 5.36 9.94
N PHE A 52 -0.68 5.03 8.67
CA PHE A 52 -2.00 4.71 8.14
C PHE A 52 -2.77 3.71 9.03
N GLU A 53 -4.11 3.86 9.09
CA GLU A 53 -5.01 3.10 9.98
C GLU A 53 -4.73 3.24 11.49
N ASN A 54 -4.16 4.36 11.93
CA ASN A 54 -3.88 4.66 13.34
C ASN A 54 -2.94 3.66 14.03
N LYS A 55 -2.20 2.85 13.26
CA LYS A 55 -1.15 2.01 13.81
C LYS A 55 -0.03 2.91 14.34
N SER A 56 0.38 2.72 15.58
CA SER A 56 1.41 3.54 16.21
C SER A 56 2.35 2.75 17.11
N ASN A 57 3.51 3.34 17.39
CA ASN A 57 4.49 2.85 18.36
C ASN A 57 5.15 4.03 19.08
N PHE A 58 5.74 3.75 20.24
CA PHE A 58 6.49 4.71 21.06
C PHE A 58 7.99 4.48 20.91
N TYR A 59 8.75 5.57 20.83
CA TYR A 59 10.19 5.58 20.63
C TYR A 59 10.84 6.54 21.61
N ASP A 60 11.90 6.08 22.27
CA ASP A 60 12.71 6.89 23.18
C ASP A 60 13.97 7.36 22.41
N PRO A 61 14.06 8.64 22.01
CA PRO A 61 15.19 9.17 21.26
C PRO A 61 16.48 9.23 22.10
N GLN A 62 16.39 9.07 23.43
CA GLN A 62 17.57 9.01 24.31
C GLN A 62 18.21 7.62 24.32
N LYS A 63 17.50 6.59 23.82
CA LYS A 63 18.01 5.22 23.71
C LYS A 63 18.45 4.94 22.27
N PRO A 64 19.73 5.09 21.94
CA PRO A 64 20.22 4.79 20.60
C PRO A 64 20.00 3.30 20.29
N GLY A 65 19.36 3.02 19.17
CA GLY A 65 19.04 1.66 18.74
C GLY A 65 17.86 1.60 17.78
N MET A 66 17.62 0.42 17.21
CA MET A 66 16.40 0.18 16.45
C MET A 66 15.25 -0.07 17.42
N GLY A 67 14.27 0.84 17.45
CA GLY A 67 13.02 0.64 18.19
C GLY A 67 12.14 -0.46 17.57
N PRO A 68 10.98 -0.76 18.18
CA PRO A 68 10.05 -1.75 17.66
C PRO A 68 9.60 -1.38 16.23
N PRO A 69 9.50 -2.34 15.31
CA PRO A 69 9.09 -2.06 13.94
C PRO A 69 7.62 -1.63 13.91
N LEU A 70 7.32 -0.57 13.14
CA LEU A 70 5.95 -0.15 12.86
C LEU A 70 5.52 -0.74 11.51
N VAL A 71 4.71 -1.80 11.57
CA VAL A 71 4.26 -2.54 10.37
C VAL A 71 2.82 -2.19 10.04
N TYR A 72 2.59 -1.71 8.83
CA TYR A 72 1.26 -1.44 8.29
C TYR A 72 1.08 -2.11 6.94
N THR A 73 -0.17 -2.40 6.62
CA THR A 73 -0.52 -3.10 5.39
C THR A 73 -0.72 -2.06 4.31
N ASN A 74 0.03 -2.18 3.21
CA ASN A 74 -0.10 -1.30 2.06
C ASN A 74 -0.84 -2.01 0.95
N ASP A 75 -2.05 -1.54 0.67
CA ASP A 75 -2.79 -1.91 -0.51
C ASP A 75 -2.48 -0.88 -1.61
N VAL A 76 -2.18 -1.36 -2.81
CA VAL A 76 -1.66 -0.52 -3.91
C VAL A 76 -2.51 -0.67 -5.17
N PHE A 77 -2.50 0.38 -6.00
CA PHE A 77 -2.96 0.30 -7.37
C PHE A 77 -1.80 -0.12 -8.27
N ILE A 78 -2.03 -1.09 -9.16
CA ILE A 78 -1.07 -1.48 -10.19
C ILE A 78 -1.49 -0.80 -11.49
N LYS A 79 -0.75 0.25 -11.88
CA LYS A 79 -1.04 1.05 -13.07
C LYS A 79 -0.17 0.62 -14.26
N PHE A 80 -0.70 0.76 -15.48
CA PHE A 80 0.05 0.45 -16.69
C PHE A 80 0.90 1.66 -17.15
N ALA A 81 2.24 1.52 -17.11
CA ALA A 81 3.16 2.65 -17.32
C ALA A 81 3.11 3.31 -18.72
N HIS A 82 2.63 2.61 -19.75
CA HIS A 82 2.58 3.16 -21.11
C HIS A 82 1.40 4.11 -21.36
N SER A 83 0.50 4.27 -20.39
CA SER A 83 -0.56 5.26 -20.49
C SER A 83 -0.11 6.70 -20.15
N PHE A 84 1.19 6.90 -19.91
CA PHE A 84 1.71 8.17 -19.40
C PHE A 84 2.39 9.09 -20.42
N ASN A 85 2.62 8.73 -21.70
CA ASN A 85 3.08 9.74 -22.68
C ASN A 85 3.16 9.30 -24.15
N ARG A 86 2.75 10.22 -25.05
CA ARG A 86 3.69 10.75 -26.05
C ARG A 86 3.44 12.18 -26.53
N GLN A 87 2.22 12.72 -26.45
CA GLN A 87 1.95 14.13 -26.79
C GLN A 87 0.79 14.59 -25.91
N LYS A 88 1.04 15.45 -24.91
CA LYS A 88 -0.04 16.20 -24.26
C LYS A 88 -0.58 17.19 -25.30
N PRO A 89 -1.87 17.13 -25.70
CA PRO A 89 -2.50 18.28 -26.32
C PRO A 89 -2.47 19.43 -25.29
N LYS A 90 -2.26 20.65 -25.75
CA LYS A 90 -2.15 21.86 -24.89
C LYS A 90 -3.44 22.24 -24.17
N ASP A 91 -4.50 21.43 -24.25
CA ASP A 91 -5.78 21.68 -23.61
C ASP A 91 -6.21 20.51 -22.72
N GLY A 92 -6.57 20.86 -21.48
CA GLY A 92 -7.60 20.20 -20.67
C GLY A 92 -7.43 18.73 -20.31
N PHE A 93 -7.17 18.47 -19.02
CA PHE A 93 -7.61 17.28 -18.25
C PHE A 93 -7.62 15.91 -18.97
N THR A 94 -6.52 15.16 -18.90
CA THR A 94 -6.51 13.75 -19.31
C THR A 94 -6.89 12.83 -18.14
N ASP A 95 -8.17 12.84 -17.75
CA ASP A 95 -8.79 11.82 -16.88
C ASP A 95 -9.03 10.47 -17.60
N GLU A 96 -8.64 10.37 -18.88
CA GLU A 96 -8.95 9.25 -19.76
C GLU A 96 -7.87 8.16 -19.83
N LEU A 97 -6.70 8.34 -19.19
CA LEU A 97 -5.54 7.49 -19.43
C LEU A 97 -4.97 6.75 -18.20
N GLU A 98 -5.43 6.99 -16.98
CA GLU A 98 -4.92 6.21 -15.85
C GLU A 98 -5.62 4.85 -15.73
N LEU A 99 -5.11 3.84 -16.46
CA LEU A 99 -5.60 2.47 -16.34
C LEU A 99 -4.92 1.72 -15.18
N ALA A 100 -5.73 1.09 -14.35
CA ALA A 100 -5.32 0.24 -13.25
C ALA A 100 -5.77 -1.21 -13.47
N LEU A 101 -5.01 -2.15 -12.92
CA LEU A 101 -5.35 -3.56 -12.91
C LEU A 101 -6.56 -3.79 -11.99
N GLU A 102 -7.62 -4.38 -12.53
CA GLU A 102 -8.87 -4.64 -11.82
C GLU A 102 -9.27 -6.11 -11.93
N VAL A 103 -9.87 -6.64 -10.86
CA VAL A 103 -10.46 -7.99 -10.85
C VAL A 103 -11.97 -7.91 -11.00
N LEU A 104 -12.49 -8.49 -12.08
CA LEU A 104 -13.90 -8.69 -12.31
C LEU A 104 -14.43 -9.95 -11.61
N HIS A 105 -15.75 -10.13 -11.69
CA HIS A 105 -16.42 -11.35 -11.26
C HIS A 105 -15.79 -12.61 -11.91
N LYS A 106 -15.80 -13.73 -11.18
CA LYS A 106 -15.12 -15.01 -11.54
C LYS A 106 -13.58 -14.92 -11.63
N GLY A 107 -12.97 -13.83 -11.18
CA GLY A 107 -11.51 -13.71 -11.08
C GLY A 107 -10.81 -13.26 -12.37
N LYS A 108 -11.56 -12.80 -13.38
CA LYS A 108 -10.96 -12.26 -14.60
C LYS A 108 -10.23 -10.95 -14.31
N VAL A 109 -9.00 -10.82 -14.76
CA VAL A 109 -8.19 -9.61 -14.56
C VAL A 109 -8.21 -8.76 -15.84
N ILE A 110 -8.46 -7.46 -15.70
CA ILE A 110 -8.50 -6.50 -16.81
C ILE A 110 -7.73 -5.23 -16.46
N LEU A 111 -7.49 -4.38 -17.46
CA LEU A 111 -7.15 -2.97 -17.25
C LEU A 111 -8.43 -2.15 -17.33
N ASN A 112 -8.69 -1.31 -16.34
CA ASN A 112 -9.86 -0.44 -16.28
C ASN A 112 -9.47 0.97 -15.79
N LYS A 113 -10.35 1.95 -15.97
CA LYS A 113 -10.13 3.32 -15.48
C LYS A 113 -9.92 3.29 -13.96
N LEU A 114 -8.85 3.94 -13.49
CA LEU A 114 -8.53 4.07 -12.08
C LEU A 114 -9.72 4.72 -11.34
N ASN A 115 -10.16 4.06 -10.28
CA ASN A 115 -11.22 4.53 -9.40
C ASN A 115 -10.75 4.45 -7.94
N PRO A 116 -10.13 5.53 -7.41
CA PRO A 116 -9.62 5.55 -6.04
C PRO A 116 -10.73 5.47 -4.98
N SER A 117 -11.95 5.88 -5.35
CA SER A 117 -13.15 5.87 -4.50
C SER A 117 -13.94 4.55 -4.56
N ASP A 118 -13.43 3.53 -5.27
CA ASP A 118 -14.12 2.25 -5.40
C ASP A 118 -14.25 1.52 -4.06
N SER A 119 -15.48 1.41 -3.56
CA SER A 119 -15.80 0.68 -2.34
C SER A 119 -15.60 -0.84 -2.48
N SER A 120 -15.63 -1.37 -3.71
CA SER A 120 -15.45 -2.80 -3.96
C SER A 120 -14.01 -3.27 -3.75
N ARG A 121 -13.05 -2.33 -3.74
CA ARG A 121 -11.61 -2.57 -3.59
C ARG A 121 -11.06 -3.55 -4.63
N ASN A 122 -11.71 -3.66 -5.79
CA ASN A 122 -11.33 -4.61 -6.85
C ASN A 122 -10.10 -4.14 -7.64
N GLN A 123 -9.67 -2.89 -7.48
CA GLN A 123 -8.42 -2.34 -8.04
C GLN A 123 -7.26 -2.31 -7.05
N LEU A 124 -7.48 -2.73 -5.80
CA LEU A 124 -6.48 -2.75 -4.76
C LEU A 124 -5.78 -4.11 -4.70
N TRP A 125 -4.46 -4.05 -4.62
CA TRP A 125 -3.59 -5.22 -4.64
C TRP A 125 -2.66 -5.21 -3.44
N ARG A 126 -2.30 -6.41 -2.97
CA ARG A 126 -1.38 -6.58 -1.86
C ARG A 126 -0.28 -7.57 -2.19
N PHE A 127 0.95 -7.12 -1.96
CA PHE A 127 2.11 -7.99 -1.96
C PHE A 127 2.18 -8.77 -0.66
N THR A 128 2.39 -10.06 -0.80
CA THR A 128 2.49 -10.96 0.33
C THR A 128 3.90 -11.46 0.51
N GLN A 129 4.23 -11.87 1.74
CA GLN A 129 5.58 -12.29 2.10
C GLN A 129 6.04 -13.53 1.33
N ASP A 130 5.11 -14.39 0.89
CA ASP A 130 5.42 -15.55 0.05
C ASP A 130 5.58 -15.20 -1.44
N GLY A 131 5.61 -13.90 -1.78
CA GLY A 131 5.84 -13.40 -3.14
C GLY A 131 4.60 -13.46 -4.03
N CYS A 132 3.42 -13.78 -3.50
CA CYS A 132 2.19 -13.74 -4.27
C CYS A 132 1.58 -12.34 -4.29
N LEU A 133 0.72 -12.11 -5.28
CA LEU A 133 -0.04 -10.88 -5.41
C LEU A 133 -1.53 -11.16 -5.22
N GLU A 134 -2.12 -10.56 -4.19
CA GLU A 134 -3.53 -10.70 -3.85
C GLU A 134 -4.35 -9.50 -4.33
N ASN A 135 -5.58 -9.74 -4.73
CA ASN A 135 -6.58 -8.68 -4.89
C ASN A 135 -7.40 -8.55 -3.61
N ILE A 136 -7.57 -7.33 -3.11
CA ILE A 136 -8.25 -7.07 -1.84
C ILE A 136 -9.74 -7.34 -1.94
N GLY A 137 -10.40 -6.79 -2.94
CA GLY A 137 -11.84 -6.99 -3.15
C GLY A 137 -12.21 -8.47 -3.25
N MET A 138 -11.47 -9.24 -4.05
CA MET A 138 -11.75 -10.67 -4.21
C MET A 138 -11.48 -11.48 -2.94
N ASN A 139 -10.36 -11.25 -2.24
CA ASN A 139 -10.05 -12.00 -1.01
C ASN A 139 -10.97 -11.64 0.16
N ASN A 140 -11.49 -10.41 0.22
CA ASN A 140 -12.53 -10.06 1.21
C ASN A 140 -13.82 -10.89 1.05
N ARG A 141 -14.07 -11.42 -0.17
CA ARG A 141 -15.21 -12.28 -0.48
C ARG A 141 -14.85 -13.77 -0.51
N ALA A 142 -13.58 -14.12 -0.23
CA ALA A 142 -13.15 -15.51 -0.22
C ALA A 142 -13.77 -16.26 0.96
N LYS A 143 -13.99 -17.56 0.78
CA LYS A 143 -14.43 -18.42 1.89
C LYS A 143 -13.30 -18.54 2.92
N MET A 144 -13.66 -18.83 4.16
CA MET A 144 -12.67 -19.05 5.23
C MET A 144 -11.66 -20.12 4.83
N GLY A 145 -10.37 -19.81 4.97
CA GLY A 145 -9.26 -20.69 4.56
C GLY A 145 -8.95 -20.67 3.06
N GLU A 146 -9.70 -19.94 2.24
CA GLU A 146 -9.36 -19.71 0.84
C GLU A 146 -8.60 -18.40 0.65
N ARG A 147 -7.68 -18.45 -0.29
CA ARG A 147 -6.82 -17.32 -0.66
C ARG A 147 -6.65 -17.34 -2.17
N TYR A 148 -6.94 -16.23 -2.81
CA TYR A 148 -6.85 -16.07 -4.26
C TYR A 148 -5.71 -15.13 -4.62
N VAL A 149 -4.89 -15.54 -5.58
CA VAL A 149 -3.69 -14.84 -6.01
C VAL A 149 -3.68 -14.69 -7.53
N LEU A 150 -2.94 -13.69 -8.02
CA LEU A 150 -2.73 -13.47 -9.44
C LEU A 150 -1.92 -14.64 -10.03
N ASP A 151 -2.47 -15.26 -11.07
CA ASP A 151 -1.93 -16.41 -11.79
C ASP A 151 -1.86 -16.09 -13.29
N VAL A 152 -0.89 -16.71 -13.97
CA VAL A 152 -0.76 -16.72 -15.42
C VAL A 152 -1.24 -18.07 -15.96
N LEU A 153 -2.33 -18.07 -16.72
CA LEU A 153 -2.80 -19.24 -17.44
C LEU A 153 -2.02 -19.43 -18.74
N ASP A 154 -1.32 -20.56 -18.83
CA ASP A 154 -0.51 -20.97 -19.98
C ASP A 154 -1.30 -21.82 -20.99
N ASN A 155 -2.51 -21.38 -21.33
CA ASN A 155 -3.37 -22.04 -22.32
C ASN A 155 -3.24 -21.35 -23.69
N GLY A 156 -2.01 -21.00 -24.11
CA GLY A 156 -1.73 -20.42 -25.43
C GLY A 156 -1.98 -18.91 -25.57
N GLY A 157 -2.23 -18.19 -24.47
CA GLY A 157 -2.52 -16.75 -24.52
C GLY A 157 -2.08 -15.93 -23.31
N PHE A 158 -1.30 -16.50 -22.37
CA PHE A 158 -0.81 -15.84 -21.15
C PHE A 158 -1.84 -14.93 -20.46
N VAL A 159 -2.99 -15.50 -20.09
CA VAL A 159 -4.10 -14.75 -19.52
C VAL A 159 -3.92 -14.61 -18.02
N LEU A 160 -4.05 -13.38 -17.52
CA LEU A 160 -4.06 -13.11 -16.08
C LEU A 160 -5.43 -13.44 -15.47
N MET A 161 -5.41 -14.27 -14.42
CA MET A 161 -6.59 -14.67 -13.67
C MET A 161 -6.29 -14.72 -12.19
N MET A 162 -7.30 -14.45 -11.36
CA MET A 162 -7.24 -14.71 -9.92
C MET A 162 -7.68 -16.14 -9.65
N LEU A 163 -6.75 -16.97 -9.18
CA LEU A 163 -6.98 -18.37 -8.86
C LEU A 163 -6.63 -18.67 -7.41
N LYS A 164 -7.17 -19.77 -6.88
CA LYS A 164 -6.82 -20.23 -5.53
C LYS A 164 -5.31 -20.48 -5.45
N ARG A 165 -4.69 -20.00 -4.37
CA ARG A 165 -3.28 -20.20 -4.07
C ARG A 165 -2.96 -21.70 -4.08
N ASN A 166 -1.98 -22.09 -4.89
CA ASN A 166 -1.55 -23.46 -5.06
C ASN A 166 -0.02 -23.52 -5.23
N SER A 167 0.67 -24.15 -4.26
CA SER A 167 2.14 -24.25 -4.26
C SER A 167 2.70 -24.96 -5.49
N ALA A 168 1.95 -25.87 -6.12
CA ALA A 168 2.35 -26.53 -7.37
C ALA A 168 2.41 -25.56 -8.57
N ARG A 169 1.82 -24.37 -8.45
CA ARG A 169 1.81 -23.31 -9.47
C ARG A 169 2.67 -22.11 -9.08
N ASP A 170 3.61 -22.26 -8.15
CA ASP A 170 4.48 -21.18 -7.69
C ASP A 170 5.13 -20.39 -8.84
N ARG A 171 5.55 -21.08 -9.91
CA ARG A 171 6.11 -20.46 -11.12
C ARG A 171 5.19 -19.44 -11.81
N PHE A 172 3.87 -19.56 -11.63
CA PHE A 172 2.88 -18.71 -12.27
C PHE A 172 2.14 -17.79 -11.28
N GLN A 173 2.25 -18.07 -9.96
CA GLN A 173 1.55 -17.37 -8.89
C GLN A 173 2.45 -16.49 -8.02
N LYS A 174 3.78 -16.68 -8.08
CA LYS A 174 4.74 -15.82 -7.40
C LYS A 174 5.26 -14.78 -8.37
N TRP A 175 5.52 -13.59 -7.85
CA TRP A 175 5.87 -12.42 -8.62
C TRP A 175 7.11 -11.76 -8.03
N GLN A 176 8.11 -11.51 -8.87
CA GLN A 176 9.34 -10.82 -8.51
C GLN A 176 9.35 -9.45 -9.16
N PHE A 177 9.56 -8.42 -8.34
CA PHE A 177 9.78 -7.05 -8.80
C PHE A 177 11.27 -6.80 -8.90
N THR A 178 11.72 -6.51 -10.11
CA THR A 178 13.01 -5.88 -10.33
C THR A 178 12.82 -4.36 -10.36
N SER A 179 13.91 -3.61 -10.30
CA SER A 179 13.87 -2.14 -10.41
C SER A 179 13.18 -1.62 -11.69
N VAL A 180 13.05 -2.48 -12.71
CA VAL A 180 12.59 -2.13 -14.06
C VAL A 180 11.32 -2.87 -14.49
N ARG A 181 11.05 -4.08 -13.97
CA ARG A 181 9.93 -4.93 -14.43
C ARG A 181 9.42 -5.89 -13.36
N MET A 182 8.13 -6.23 -13.44
CA MET A 182 7.50 -7.32 -12.71
C MET A 182 7.58 -8.60 -13.57
N LYS A 183 7.89 -9.74 -12.94
CA LYS A 183 7.92 -11.06 -13.58
C LYS A 183 7.24 -12.09 -12.71
N SER A 184 6.51 -13.01 -13.33
CA SER A 184 6.15 -14.30 -12.73
C SER A 184 7.30 -15.28 -12.87
#